data_AF-A0A940ZH76-F1
#
_entry.id   AF-A0A940ZH76-F1
#
_cell.length_a   1.000
_cell.length_b   1.000
_cell.length_c   1.000
_cell.angle_alpha   90.00
_cell.angle_beta   90.00
_cell.angle_gamma   90.00
#
_symmetry.space_group_name_H-M   'P 1'
#
loop_
_entity.id
_entity.type
_entity.pdbx_description
1 polymer ?
#
loop_
_entity_poly.entity_id
_entity_poly.type
_entity_poly.pdbx_seq_one_letter_code
_entity_poly.pdbx_strand_id
1 'polypeptide(L)'
;MKEIDLKTLAACNGKDGKPTYIVHKGRVIDVSASKLWQGGMHMQRHAAGADLTVKIGAAPHGLEVLDRYPQVGVLRAQQPADRPMPSFLSVLLSRFPFFRRHPHPATVHFPIAFMTAASVFCVIYLLTGFTSFEVTALHCLGAGILVLPAAVV
;
A
#
# COMPACT_ATOMS: atom_id res chain seq x y z
N MET A 1 -25.60 -7.88 14.12
CA MET A 1 -24.46 -6.96 13.89
C MET A 1 -24.88 -5.94 12.83
N LYS A 2 -24.49 -4.67 12.94
CA LYS A 2 -24.90 -3.62 12.00
C LYS A 2 -24.08 -3.71 10.71
N GLU A 3 -24.73 -3.72 9.55
CA GLU A 3 -24.04 -3.53 8.26
C GLU A 3 -23.76 -2.04 8.07
N ILE A 4 -22.53 -1.71 7.70
CA ILE A 4 -22.09 -0.34 7.41
C ILE A 4 -21.60 -0.33 5.96
N ASP A 5 -22.07 0.61 5.14
CA ASP A 5 -21.59 0.78 3.77
C ASP A 5 -20.37 1.72 3.73
N LEU A 6 -19.68 1.79 2.58
CA LEU A 6 -18.48 2.64 2.46
C LEU A 6 -18.78 4.13 2.65
N LYS A 7 -19.97 4.60 2.25
CA LYS A 7 -20.37 6.00 2.43
C LYS A 7 -20.52 6.34 3.90
N THR A 8 -21.21 5.49 4.67
CA THR A 8 -21.35 5.65 6.12
C THR A 8 -20.00 5.50 6.80
N LEU A 9 -19.17 4.54 6.39
CA LEU A 9 -17.82 4.36 6.92
C LEU A 9 -16.98 5.64 6.73
N ALA A 10 -16.97 6.22 5.52
CA ALA A 10 -16.22 7.44 5.21
C ALA A 10 -16.70 8.65 6.03
N ALA A 11 -17.96 8.68 6.45
CA ALA A 11 -18.49 9.70 7.35
C ALA A 11 -18.03 9.50 8.81
N CYS A 12 -17.73 8.26 9.23
CA CYS A 12 -17.19 7.91 10.54
C CYS A 12 -15.66 8.11 10.60
N ASN A 13 -15.22 9.32 10.29
CA ASN A 13 -13.81 9.68 10.13
C ASN A 13 -13.20 10.39 11.34
N GLY A 14 -13.88 10.50 12.48
CA GLY A 14 -13.34 11.17 13.67
C GLY A 14 -13.25 12.70 13.63
N LYS A 15 -13.81 13.34 12.58
CA LYS A 15 -13.88 14.81 12.44
C LYS A 15 -15.26 15.32 12.85
N ASP A 16 -15.34 16.60 13.24
CA ASP A 16 -16.60 17.28 13.58
C ASP A 16 -17.44 16.54 14.65
N GLY A 17 -16.77 15.90 15.62
CA GLY A 17 -17.42 15.11 16.67
C GLY A 17 -18.00 13.77 16.20
N LYS A 18 -17.76 13.36 14.95
CA LYS A 18 -18.21 12.06 14.43
C LYS A 18 -17.38 10.91 15.00
N PRO A 19 -17.94 9.69 15.05
CA PRO A 19 -17.20 8.50 15.46
C PRO A 19 -15.98 8.24 14.57
N THR A 20 -14.99 7.55 15.11
CA THR A 20 -13.75 7.19 14.43
C THR A 20 -13.72 5.69 14.18
N TYR A 21 -14.11 5.26 12.98
CA TYR A 21 -14.21 3.84 12.63
C TYR A 21 -13.10 3.43 11.67
N ILE A 22 -12.63 2.19 11.79
CA ILE A 22 -11.72 1.56 10.84
C ILE A 22 -12.24 0.18 10.46
N VAL A 23 -11.86 -0.32 9.28
CA VAL A 23 -12.14 -1.69 8.88
C VAL A 23 -10.89 -2.54 8.88
N HIS A 24 -10.99 -3.75 9.46
CA HIS A 24 -10.01 -4.81 9.33
C HIS A 24 -10.71 -6.15 9.04
N LYS A 25 -10.39 -6.76 7.89
CA LYS A 25 -11.00 -8.01 7.40
C LYS A 25 -12.53 -7.99 7.47
N GLY A 26 -13.13 -6.87 7.05
CA GLY A 26 -14.58 -6.66 7.08
C GLY A 26 -15.17 -6.31 8.45
N ARG A 27 -14.43 -6.40 9.55
CA ARG A 27 -14.89 -5.96 10.88
C ARG A 27 -14.82 -4.44 10.95
N VAL A 28 -15.91 -3.77 11.35
CA VAL A 28 -15.91 -2.32 11.63
C VAL A 28 -15.64 -2.13 13.12
N ILE A 29 -14.52 -1.49 13.44
CA ILE A 29 -14.01 -1.35 14.80
C ILE A 29 -14.05 0.13 15.18
N ASP A 30 -14.60 0.42 16.35
CA ASP A 30 -14.69 1.79 16.88
C ASP A 30 -13.45 2.13 17.71
N VAL A 31 -12.59 2.97 17.14
CA VAL A 31 -11.33 3.42 17.77
C VAL A 31 -11.45 4.82 18.36
N SER A 32 -12.68 5.35 18.53
CA SER A 32 -12.91 6.72 19.04
C SER A 32 -12.33 6.97 20.43
N ALA A 33 -12.25 5.93 21.26
CA ALA A 33 -11.66 6.02 22.60
C ALA A 33 -10.12 6.11 22.60
N SER A 34 -9.48 5.92 21.44
CA SER A 34 -8.02 5.94 21.33
C SER A 34 -7.47 7.35 21.19
N LYS A 35 -6.54 7.73 22.09
CA LYS A 35 -5.78 8.97 21.96
C LYS A 35 -4.93 9.02 20.68
N LEU A 36 -4.56 7.85 20.14
CA LEU A 36 -3.74 7.75 18.92
C LEU A 36 -4.54 7.95 17.63
N TRP A 37 -5.86 8.15 17.73
CA TRP A 37 -6.78 8.37 16.61
C TRP A 37 -7.48 9.74 16.69
N GLN A 38 -6.98 10.65 17.53
CA GLN A 38 -7.54 11.99 17.69
C GLN A 38 -7.63 12.72 16.33
N GLY A 39 -8.79 13.35 16.09
CA GLY A 39 -9.07 14.05 14.84
C GLY A 39 -9.19 13.13 13.61
N GLY A 40 -9.34 11.81 13.82
CA GLY A 40 -9.50 10.86 12.74
C GLY A 40 -8.21 10.39 12.08
N MET A 41 -7.06 10.71 12.66
CA MET A 41 -5.75 10.42 12.08
C MET A 41 -4.90 9.62 13.05
N HIS A 42 -4.33 8.53 12.54
CA HIS A 42 -3.33 7.75 13.24
C HIS A 42 -1.94 8.02 12.67
N MET A 43 -1.03 8.48 13.54
CA MET A 43 0.37 8.81 13.22
C MET A 43 0.52 9.75 12.01
N GLN A 44 -0.48 10.61 11.75
CA GLN A 44 -0.53 11.49 10.57
C GLN A 44 -0.40 10.76 9.22
N ARG A 45 -0.63 9.44 9.18
CA ARG A 45 -0.43 8.58 8.00
C ARG A 45 -1.67 7.79 7.63
N HIS A 46 -2.51 7.45 8.61
CA HIS A 46 -3.67 6.59 8.39
C HIS A 46 -4.94 7.33 8.83
N ALA A 47 -5.81 7.62 7.86
CA ALA A 47 -7.11 8.21 8.14
C ALA A 47 -8.11 7.12 8.56
N ALA A 48 -8.98 7.48 9.50
CA ALA A 48 -10.19 6.72 9.83
C ALA A 48 -11.23 6.83 8.71
N GLY A 49 -12.32 6.08 8.85
CA GLY A 49 -13.36 5.96 7.84
C GLY A 49 -12.94 5.17 6.60
N ALA A 50 -11.96 4.27 6.75
CA ALA A 50 -11.40 3.49 5.65
C ALA A 50 -11.10 2.04 6.05
N ASP A 51 -10.94 1.18 5.05
CA ASP A 51 -10.41 -0.17 5.23
C ASP A 51 -8.88 -0.13 5.31
N LEU A 52 -8.36 -0.56 6.47
CA LEU A 52 -6.94 -0.59 6.80
C LEU A 52 -6.38 -2.01 6.81
N THR A 53 -7.12 -3.00 6.29
CA THR A 53 -6.72 -4.43 6.27
C THR A 53 -5.35 -4.65 5.66
N VAL A 54 -5.03 -3.95 4.57
CA VAL A 54 -3.71 -4.07 3.92
C VAL A 54 -2.66 -3.26 4.68
N LYS A 55 -3.01 -2.06 5.15
CA LYS A 55 -2.07 -1.11 5.76
C LYS A 55 -1.58 -1.57 7.13
N ILE A 56 -2.40 -2.32 7.88
CA ILE A 56 -2.03 -2.77 9.23
C ILE A 56 -0.84 -3.73 9.24
N GLY A 57 -0.55 -4.42 8.13
CA GLY A 57 0.61 -5.31 8.02
C GLY A 57 1.96 -4.60 8.11
N ALA A 58 2.00 -3.28 7.92
CA ALA A 58 3.20 -2.45 8.07
C ALA A 58 3.26 -1.72 9.43
N ALA A 59 2.32 -1.98 10.34
CA ALA A 59 2.31 -1.34 11.65
C ALA A 59 3.42 -1.92 12.56
N PRO A 60 3.99 -1.12 13.48
CA PRO A 60 4.99 -1.58 14.46
C PRO A 60 4.38 -2.42 15.61
N HIS A 61 3.12 -2.85 15.46
CA HIS A 61 2.37 -3.61 16.46
C HIS A 61 1.56 -4.71 15.78
N GLY A 62 1.18 -5.74 16.54
CA GLY A 62 0.30 -6.80 16.05
C GLY A 62 -1.18 -6.39 16.03
N LEU A 63 -2.05 -7.35 15.70
CA LEU A 63 -3.50 -7.14 15.57
C LEU A 63 -4.22 -7.08 16.92
N GLU A 64 -3.56 -7.53 17.99
CA GLU A 64 -4.11 -7.66 19.34
C GLU A 64 -4.50 -6.30 19.92
N VAL A 65 -3.90 -5.21 19.41
CA VAL A 65 -4.29 -3.84 19.79
C VAL A 65 -5.70 -3.49 19.35
N LEU A 66 -6.21 -4.10 18.27
CA LEU A 66 -7.55 -3.88 17.76
C LEU A 66 -8.61 -4.54 18.64
N ASP A 67 -8.28 -5.65 19.29
CA ASP A 67 -9.22 -6.39 20.16
C ASP A 67 -9.51 -5.64 21.46
N ARG A 68 -8.77 -4.57 21.75
CA ARG A 68 -9.06 -3.63 22.85
C ARG A 68 -10.26 -2.72 22.57
N TYR A 69 -10.74 -2.69 21.33
CA TYR A 69 -11.80 -1.80 20.88
C TYR A 69 -13.05 -2.58 20.45
N PRO A 70 -14.25 -2.03 20.66
CA PRO A 70 -15.48 -2.71 20.33
C PRO A 70 -15.68 -2.81 18.81
N GLN A 71 -16.15 -3.97 18.37
CA GLN A 71 -16.66 -4.13 17.01
C GLN A 71 -18.10 -3.64 16.95
N VAL A 72 -18.35 -2.62 16.13
CA VAL A 72 -19.67 -1.97 16.01
C VAL A 72 -20.47 -2.45 14.79
N GLY A 73 -19.82 -3.19 13.88
CA GLY A 73 -20.49 -3.69 12.69
C GLY A 73 -19.61 -4.53 11.78
N VAL A 74 -20.12 -4.76 10.59
CA VAL A 74 -19.44 -5.44 9.49
C VAL A 74 -19.59 -4.57 8.25
N LEU A 75 -18.51 -4.43 7.48
CA LEU A 75 -18.54 -3.71 6.22
C LEU A 75 -19.40 -4.50 5.24
N ARG A 76 -20.43 -3.85 4.68
CA ARG A 76 -21.25 -4.43 3.63
C ARG A 76 -20.34 -4.83 2.48
N ALA A 77 -20.36 -6.10 2.09
CA ALA A 77 -19.58 -6.60 0.98
C ALA A 77 -20.00 -5.88 -0.29
N GLN A 78 -19.29 -4.80 -0.64
CA GLN A 78 -19.24 -4.39 -2.02
C GLN A 78 -18.33 -5.38 -2.71
N GLN A 79 -18.82 -5.97 -3.81
CA GLN A 79 -17.94 -6.50 -4.84
C GLN A 79 -16.81 -5.49 -4.99
N PRO A 80 -15.53 -5.90 -4.81
CA PRO A 80 -14.44 -4.98 -5.00
C PRO A 80 -14.69 -4.27 -6.33
N ALA A 81 -14.39 -2.98 -6.40
CA ALA A 81 -14.19 -2.33 -7.69
C ALA A 81 -12.96 -3.01 -8.32
N ASP A 82 -13.14 -4.26 -8.74
CA ASP A 82 -12.20 -5.05 -9.49
C ASP A 82 -12.15 -4.32 -10.81
N ARG A 83 -11.07 -3.55 -10.98
CA ARG A 83 -10.47 -3.52 -12.31
C ARG A 83 -10.41 -5.00 -12.74
N PRO A 84 -11.10 -5.42 -13.81
CA PRO A 84 -11.20 -6.83 -14.14
C PRO A 84 -9.79 -7.38 -14.32
N MET A 85 -9.30 -8.10 -13.32
CA MET A 85 -8.01 -8.77 -13.41
C MET A 85 -8.24 -10.12 -14.09
N PRO A 86 -7.45 -10.44 -15.12
CA PRO A 86 -7.46 -11.77 -15.73
C PRO A 86 -7.33 -12.86 -14.65
N SER A 87 -8.12 -13.93 -14.78
CA SER A 87 -8.18 -15.02 -13.80
C SER A 87 -6.82 -15.68 -13.52
N PHE A 88 -5.92 -15.71 -14.51
CA PHE A 88 -4.57 -16.25 -14.30
C PHE A 88 -3.73 -15.39 -13.33
N LEU A 89 -3.91 -14.07 -13.36
CA LEU A 89 -3.19 -13.15 -12.47
C LEU A 89 -3.66 -13.27 -11.02
N SER A 90 -4.96 -13.46 -10.78
CA SER A 90 -5.47 -13.61 -9.42
C SER A 90 -4.97 -14.90 -8.75
N VAL A 91 -4.86 -15.99 -9.52
CA VAL A 91 -4.27 -17.26 -9.06
C VAL A 91 -2.77 -17.09 -8.77
N LEU A 92 -2.03 -16.41 -9.64
CA LEU A 92 -0.60 -16.15 -9.44
C LEU A 92 -0.36 -15.29 -8.18
N LEU A 93 -1.08 -14.18 -8.05
CA LEU A 93 -0.95 -13.23 -6.93
C LEU A 93 -1.43 -13.82 -5.59
N SER A 94 -2.38 -14.75 -5.59
CA SER A 94 -2.79 -15.46 -4.38
C SER A 94 -1.77 -16.53 -3.96
N ARG A 95 -1.10 -17.17 -4.93
CA ARG A 95 -0.03 -18.15 -4.66
C ARG A 95 1.28 -17.51 -4.21
N PHE A 96 1.54 -16.27 -4.61
CA PHE A 96 2.72 -15.50 -4.18
C PHE A 96 2.31 -14.20 -3.46
N PRO A 97 1.98 -14.27 -2.15
CA PRO A 97 1.47 -13.15 -1.36
C PRO A 97 2.43 -11.95 -1.28
N PHE A 98 3.71 -12.17 -1.58
CA PHE A 98 4.73 -11.13 -1.71
C PHE A 98 4.28 -10.01 -2.67
N PHE A 99 3.72 -10.36 -3.84
CA PHE A 99 3.23 -9.39 -4.81
C PHE A 99 1.94 -8.67 -4.39
N ARG A 100 1.19 -9.20 -3.41
CA ARG A 100 0.05 -8.52 -2.77
C ARG A 100 0.45 -7.59 -1.63
N ARG A 101 1.61 -7.82 -1.00
CA ARG A 101 2.15 -7.02 0.11
C ARG A 101 3.09 -5.94 -0.41
N HIS A 102 2.63 -5.10 -1.34
CA HIS A 102 3.35 -3.88 -1.67
C HIS A 102 2.41 -2.67 -1.55
N PRO A 103 2.78 -1.64 -0.77
CA PRO A 103 1.94 -0.47 -0.53
C PRO A 103 1.73 0.42 -1.78
N HIS A 104 2.40 0.07 -2.88
CA HIS A 104 2.31 0.68 -4.21
C HIS A 104 2.53 -0.39 -5.29
N PRO A 105 2.16 -0.13 -6.56
CA PRO A 105 2.41 -1.06 -7.67
C PRO A 105 3.88 -1.48 -7.76
N ALA A 106 4.15 -2.75 -8.06
CA ALA A 106 5.52 -3.24 -8.23
C ALA A 106 6.26 -2.51 -9.37
N THR A 107 5.53 -1.94 -10.32
CA THR A 107 6.03 -1.18 -11.47
C THR A 107 6.93 -0.01 -11.08
N VAL A 108 6.76 0.56 -9.89
CA VAL A 108 7.62 1.67 -9.42
C VAL A 108 9.06 1.25 -9.13
N HIS A 109 9.34 -0.03 -8.91
CA HIS A 109 10.69 -0.50 -8.61
C HIS A 109 11.57 -0.63 -9.85
N PHE A 110 10.99 -0.77 -11.04
CA PHE A 110 11.76 -0.96 -12.28
C PHE A 110 12.61 0.26 -12.63
N PRO A 111 12.07 1.51 -12.66
CA PRO A 111 12.93 2.68 -12.87
C PRO A 111 14.00 2.81 -11.79
N ILE A 112 13.65 2.58 -10.52
CA ILE A 112 14.60 2.67 -9.39
C ILE A 112 15.76 1.70 -9.60
N ALA A 113 15.46 0.42 -9.90
CA ALA A 113 16.47 -0.61 -10.10
C ALA A 113 17.42 -0.25 -11.26
N PHE A 114 16.86 0.19 -12.40
CA PHE A 114 17.66 0.58 -13.56
C PHE A 114 18.53 1.82 -13.30
N MET A 115 18.00 2.84 -12.62
CA MET A 115 18.78 4.04 -12.29
C MET A 115 19.89 3.75 -11.26
N THR A 116 19.60 2.94 -10.23
CA THR A 116 20.63 2.48 -9.28
C THR A 116 21.71 1.66 -9.99
N ALA A 117 21.33 0.73 -10.87
CA ALA A 117 22.28 -0.06 -11.65
C ALA A 117 23.16 0.80 -12.55
N ALA A 118 22.59 1.82 -13.21
CA ALA A 118 23.34 2.77 -14.02
C ALA A 118 24.43 3.49 -13.20
N SER A 119 24.09 3.97 -12.00
CA SER A 119 25.07 4.59 -11.10
C SER A 119 26.19 3.63 -10.69
N VAL A 120 25.85 2.39 -10.34
CA VAL A 120 26.84 1.37 -9.96
C VAL A 120 27.80 1.06 -11.11
N PHE A 121 27.29 0.84 -12.32
CA PHE A 121 28.13 0.54 -13.48
C PHE A 121 29.00 1.73 -13.91
N CYS A 122 28.51 2.96 -13.77
CA CYS A 122 29.36 4.15 -13.95
C CYS A 122 30.54 4.15 -12.96
N VAL A 123 30.30 3.85 -11.68
CA VAL A 123 31.39 3.78 -10.69
C VAL A 123 32.39 2.68 -11.04
N ILE A 124 31.91 1.49 -11.44
CA ILE A 124 32.80 0.39 -11.84
C ILE A 124 33.62 0.78 -13.07
N TYR A 125 33.02 1.45 -14.05
CA TYR A 125 33.74 1.98 -15.21
C TYR A 125 34.86 2.93 -14.77
N LEU A 126 34.56 3.91 -13.91
CA LEU A 126 35.56 4.87 -13.43
C LEU A 126 36.72 4.20 -12.68
N LEU A 127 36.46 3.09 -11.98
CA LEU A 127 37.49 2.35 -11.23
C LEU A 127 38.31 1.40 -12.11
N THR A 128 37.73 0.85 -13.17
CA THR A 128 38.35 -0.23 -13.95
C THR A 128 38.80 0.17 -15.35
N GLY A 129 38.24 1.25 -15.90
CA GLY A 129 38.46 1.68 -17.29
C GLY A 129 37.80 0.79 -18.35
N PHE A 130 37.08 -0.27 -17.97
CA PHE A 130 36.43 -1.16 -18.94
C PHE A 130 35.17 -0.52 -19.53
N THR A 131 35.23 -0.19 -20.82
CA THR A 131 34.14 0.47 -21.57
C THR A 131 32.83 -0.33 -21.60
N SER A 132 32.88 -1.65 -21.40
CA SER A 132 31.68 -2.48 -21.26
C SER A 132 30.77 -2.03 -20.13
N PHE A 133 31.32 -1.48 -19.04
CA PHE A 133 30.53 -0.98 -17.93
C PHE A 133 29.89 0.38 -18.23
N GLU A 134 30.57 1.27 -18.95
CA GLU A 134 29.99 2.53 -19.42
C GLU A 134 28.80 2.28 -20.36
N VAL A 135 28.99 1.38 -21.34
CA VAL A 135 27.93 0.96 -22.26
C VAL A 135 26.76 0.35 -21.49
N THR A 136 27.03 -0.50 -20.49
CA THR A 136 25.98 -1.10 -19.66
C THR A 136 25.23 -0.03 -18.85
N ALA A 137 25.94 0.95 -18.28
CA ALA A 137 25.33 2.07 -17.55
C ALA A 137 24.39 2.88 -18.43
N LEU A 138 24.78 3.15 -19.69
CA LEU A 138 23.93 3.81 -20.68
C LEU A 138 22.66 3.01 -21.01
N HIS A 139 22.77 1.69 -21.19
CA HIS A 139 21.59 0.83 -21.40
C HIS A 139 20.65 0.84 -20.20
N CYS A 140 21.19 0.74 -18.98
CA CYS A 140 20.39 0.83 -17.76
C CYS A 140 19.69 2.19 -17.64
N LEU A 141 20.39 3.30 -17.94
CA LEU A 141 19.79 4.63 -17.93
C LEU A 141 18.63 4.75 -18.93
N GLY A 142 18.84 4.29 -20.17
CA GLY A 142 17.81 4.29 -21.21
C GLY A 142 16.59 3.45 -20.83
N ALA A 143 16.82 2.25 -20.29
CA ALA A 143 15.75 1.39 -19.80
C ALA A 143 14.95 2.05 -18.65
N GLY A 144 15.64 2.69 -17.70
CA GLY A 144 15.00 3.42 -16.60
C GLY A 144 14.08 4.55 -17.08
N ILE A 145 14.54 5.34 -18.07
CA ILE A 145 13.75 6.41 -18.70
C ILE A 145 12.55 5.84 -19.45
N LEU A 146 12.72 4.72 -20.16
CA LEU A 146 11.65 4.09 -20.92
C LEU A 146 10.50 3.59 -20.02
N VAL A 147 10.82 3.06 -18.83
CA VAL A 147 9.82 2.48 -17.92
C VAL A 147 9.23 3.47 -16.91
N LEU A 148 9.75 4.70 -16.85
CA LEU A 148 9.26 5.78 -15.98
C LEU A 148 7.74 6.04 -16.11
N PRO A 149 7.13 6.10 -17.31
CA PRO A 149 5.69 6.28 -17.44
C PRO A 149 4.87 5.19 -16.75
N ALA A 150 5.34 3.94 -16.75
CA ALA A 150 4.66 2.81 -16.11
C ALA A 150 4.72 2.85 -14.58
N ALA A 151 5.58 3.68 -14.00
CA ALA A 151 5.69 3.88 -12.56
C ALA A 151 4.75 4.97 -12.01
N VAL A 152 4.17 5.80 -12.88
CA VAL A 152 3.28 6.92 -12.48
C VAL A 152 1.79 6.55 -12.58
N VAL A 153 1.48 5.33 -13.04
CA VAL A 153 0.11 4.82 -13.31
C VAL A 153 -0.39 3.87 -12.22
#